data_AF-A0A9W7BDW4-F1
#
_entry.id   AF-A0A9W7BDW4-F1
#
_cell.length_a   1.000
_cell.length_b   1.000
_cell.length_c   1.000
_cell.angle_alpha   90.00
_cell.angle_beta   90.00
_cell.angle_gamma   90.00
#
_symmetry.space_group_name_H-M   'P 1'
#
loop_
_entity.id
_entity.type
_entity.pdbx_description
1 polymer ?
#
loop_
_entity_poly.entity_id
_entity_poly.type
_entity_poly.pdbx_seq_one_letter_code
_entity_poly.pdbx_strand_id
1 'polypeptide(L)'
;MKFSLIFLLAIESAAAQNKAACITDVSAAAGDITNAGLTIEQAITDCDEFDAACVDDIDSIVDSMDSAANHISAAVVDCGGGEETVCTTDILKVVDDVTDATTAITQAVLDCADSSKKEECANDILTATKALSQAGLDIFKATDDCKSGVSLN
;
A
#
# COMPACT_ATOMS: atom_id res chain seq x y z
N MET A 1 4.11 -54.35 14.62
CA MET A 1 4.36 -52.90 14.82
C MET A 1 4.48 -52.31 13.41
N LYS A 2 3.45 -51.86 12.68
CA LYS A 2 2.45 -50.81 12.95
C LYS A 2 3.08 -49.52 13.50
N PHE A 3 3.79 -48.81 12.62
CA PHE A 3 4.05 -47.37 12.67
C PHE A 3 3.53 -46.84 11.31
N SER A 4 2.22 -46.57 11.19
CA SER A 4 1.66 -45.21 11.18
C SER A 4 2.35 -44.34 10.13
N LEU A 5 1.95 -44.29 8.85
CA LEU A 5 0.73 -43.66 8.31
C LEU A 5 0.35 -42.27 8.89
N ILE A 6 1.24 -41.66 9.68
CA ILE A 6 1.06 -40.31 10.26
C ILE A 6 1.97 -39.27 9.58
N PHE A 7 2.86 -39.69 8.68
CA PHE A 7 3.77 -38.79 7.95
C PHE A 7 3.21 -38.25 6.63
N LEU A 8 1.87 -38.26 6.47
CA LEU A 8 1.18 -37.86 5.23
C LEU A 8 -0.01 -36.91 5.47
N LEU A 9 -0.07 -36.22 6.62
CA LEU A 9 -1.17 -35.30 6.97
C LEU A 9 -0.71 -34.04 7.73
N ALA A 10 0.50 -33.52 7.46
CA ALA A 10 0.98 -32.31 8.13
C ALA A 10 1.64 -31.26 7.19
N ILE A 11 1.33 -31.31 5.89
CA ILE A 11 1.62 -30.18 4.95
C ILE A 11 0.35 -29.84 4.12
N GLU A 12 -0.82 -30.18 4.66
CA GLU A 12 -2.13 -29.90 4.05
C GLU A 12 -3.00 -29.15 5.07
N SER A 13 -2.49 -28.05 5.59
CA SER A 13 -3.36 -26.90 5.85
C SER A 13 -2.81 -25.80 4.95
N ALA A 14 -3.28 -25.70 3.70
CA ALA A 14 -4.46 -24.88 3.44
C ALA A 14 -4.42 -23.65 4.35
N ALA A 15 -3.55 -22.69 4.04
CA ALA A 15 -3.86 -21.30 4.36
C ALA A 15 -5.18 -21.04 3.64
N ALA A 16 -6.30 -21.30 4.33
CA ALA A 16 -7.61 -20.96 3.83
C ALA A 16 -7.56 -19.45 3.63
N GLN A 17 -7.63 -19.00 2.38
CA GLN A 17 -7.72 -17.58 2.06
C GLN A 17 -8.80 -16.98 2.96
N ASN A 18 -8.40 -16.06 3.84
CA ASN A 18 -9.37 -15.35 4.65
C ASN A 18 -9.93 -14.23 3.78
N LYS A 19 -10.79 -14.60 2.82
CA LYS A 19 -11.34 -13.68 1.82
C LYS A 19 -11.90 -12.40 2.44
N ALA A 20 -12.57 -12.52 3.58
CA ALA A 20 -13.12 -11.37 4.29
C ALA A 20 -11.99 -10.45 4.79
N ALA A 21 -10.96 -11.00 5.44
CA ALA A 21 -9.84 -10.22 5.93
C ALA A 21 -8.97 -9.66 4.79
N CYS A 22 -8.69 -10.45 3.75
CA CYS A 22 -8.08 -10.01 2.50
C CYS A 22 -8.77 -8.77 1.91
N ILE A 23 -10.09 -8.81 1.74
CA ILE A 23 -10.85 -7.65 1.23
C ILE A 23 -10.80 -6.47 2.21
N THR A 24 -10.89 -6.73 3.51
CA THR A 24 -10.81 -5.70 4.55
C THR A 24 -9.46 -4.99 4.50
N ASP A 25 -8.37 -5.73 4.42
CA ASP A 25 -7.02 -5.18 4.41
C ASP A 25 -6.73 -4.39 3.13
N VAL A 26 -7.08 -4.92 1.96
CA VAL A 26 -6.93 -4.18 0.70
C VAL A 26 -7.78 -2.91 0.71
N SER A 27 -9.00 -2.96 1.26
CA SER A 27 -9.87 -1.77 1.36
C SER A 27 -9.35 -0.74 2.37
N ALA A 28 -8.75 -1.18 3.47
CA ALA A 28 -8.13 -0.30 4.45
C ALA A 28 -6.90 0.40 3.85
N ALA A 29 -6.05 -0.34 3.15
CA ALA A 29 -4.93 0.24 2.40
C ALA A 29 -5.40 1.29 1.37
N ALA A 30 -6.52 1.03 0.68
CA ALA A 30 -7.12 2.00 -0.24
C ALA A 30 -7.51 3.31 0.48
N GLY A 31 -8.09 3.19 1.67
CA GLY A 31 -8.48 4.32 2.50
C GLY A 31 -7.28 5.14 2.94
N ASP A 32 -6.21 4.49 3.37
CA ASP A 32 -4.99 5.15 3.81
C ASP A 32 -4.26 5.89 2.68
N ILE A 33 -4.15 5.27 1.50
CA ILE A 33 -3.59 5.96 0.31
C ILE A 33 -4.46 7.15 -0.09
N THR A 34 -5.78 7.04 0.03
CA THR A 34 -6.70 8.16 -0.25
C THR A 34 -6.44 9.31 0.72
N ASN A 35 -6.28 9.01 2.01
CA ASN A 35 -5.96 10.02 3.03
C ASN A 35 -4.59 10.67 2.78
N ALA A 36 -3.58 9.90 2.39
CA ALA A 36 -2.27 10.41 1.99
C ALA A 36 -2.40 11.38 0.80
N GLY A 37 -3.18 11.01 -0.22
CA GLY A 37 -3.45 11.86 -1.38
C GLY A 37 -4.12 13.18 -1.03
N LEU A 38 -5.14 13.16 -0.16
CA LEU A 38 -5.80 14.38 0.32
C LEU A 38 -4.86 15.28 1.11
N THR A 39 -3.99 14.69 1.92
CA THR A 39 -3.02 15.43 2.73
C THR A 39 -1.92 16.04 1.87
N ILE A 40 -1.55 15.42 0.75
CA ILE A 40 -0.63 16.02 -0.24
C ILE A 40 -1.23 17.30 -0.86
N GLU A 41 -2.52 17.31 -1.18
CA GLU A 41 -3.14 18.54 -1.72
C GLU A 41 -3.04 19.71 -0.72
N GLN A 42 -3.15 19.41 0.57
CA GLN A 42 -2.95 20.37 1.66
C GLN A 42 -1.47 20.77 1.76
N ALA A 43 -0.55 19.80 1.77
CA ALA A 43 0.90 20.01 1.83
C ALA A 43 1.40 20.93 0.71
N ILE A 44 0.90 20.78 -0.53
CA ILE A 44 1.28 21.66 -1.65
C ILE A 44 0.99 23.12 -1.33
N THR A 45 -0.14 23.38 -0.66
CA THR A 45 -0.55 24.75 -0.31
C THR A 45 0.31 25.28 0.84
N ASP A 46 0.48 24.48 1.89
CA ASP A 46 1.13 24.91 3.12
C ASP A 46 2.67 24.95 2.97
N CYS A 47 3.23 24.15 2.05
CA CYS A 47 4.65 24.18 1.68
C CYS A 47 5.06 25.35 0.78
N ASP A 48 4.15 26.17 0.25
CA ASP A 48 4.55 27.38 -0.49
C ASP A 48 5.29 28.38 0.41
N GLU A 49 4.84 28.48 1.67
CA GLU A 49 5.42 29.34 2.71
C GLU A 49 6.53 28.67 3.53
N PHE A 50 6.73 27.34 3.39
CA PHE A 50 7.69 26.55 4.18
C PHE A 50 7.50 26.75 5.70
N ASP A 51 6.24 26.78 6.15
CA ASP A 51 5.92 26.93 7.56
C ASP A 51 5.81 25.57 8.27
N ALA A 52 5.44 25.58 9.55
CA ALA A 52 5.30 24.35 10.32
C ALA A 52 4.19 23.42 9.79
N ALA A 53 3.17 23.96 9.11
CA ALA A 53 2.07 23.16 8.58
C ALA A 53 2.52 22.26 7.43
N CYS A 54 3.45 22.74 6.59
CA CYS A 54 4.10 21.90 5.56
C CYS A 54 4.73 20.63 6.15
N VAL A 55 5.44 20.76 7.28
CA VAL A 55 6.08 19.62 7.95
C VAL A 55 5.03 18.68 8.56
N ASP A 56 4.02 19.24 9.23
CA ASP A 56 2.94 18.46 9.85
C ASP A 56 2.12 17.67 8.80
N ASP A 57 1.88 18.25 7.62
CA ASP A 57 1.20 17.59 6.51
C ASP A 57 2.06 16.46 5.94
N ILE A 58 3.35 16.71 5.77
CA ILE A 58 4.31 15.68 5.32
C ILE A 58 4.36 14.50 6.28
N ASP A 59 4.43 14.74 7.59
CA ASP A 59 4.41 13.69 8.60
C ASP A 59 3.10 12.89 8.54
N SER A 60 1.97 13.57 8.34
CA SER A 60 0.64 12.93 8.19
C SER A 60 0.53 12.06 6.93
N ILE A 61 1.21 12.45 5.85
CA ILE A 61 1.33 11.64 4.63
C ILE A 61 2.13 10.37 4.91
N VAL A 62 3.27 10.51 5.60
CA VAL A 62 4.12 9.36 5.97
C VAL A 62 3.36 8.37 6.86
N ASP A 63 2.65 8.85 7.88
CA ASP A 63 1.83 8.00 8.76
C ASP A 63 0.75 7.23 7.99
N SER A 64 0.09 7.89 7.05
CA SER A 64 -0.91 7.26 6.19
C SER A 64 -0.29 6.17 5.31
N MET A 65 0.92 6.41 4.78
CA MET A 65 1.64 5.45 3.96
C MET A 65 2.13 4.23 4.75
N ASP A 66 2.61 4.44 5.97
CA ASP A 66 2.98 3.35 6.87
C ASP A 66 1.76 2.48 7.21
N SER A 67 0.60 3.09 7.46
CA SER A 67 -0.66 2.37 7.68
C SER A 67 -1.06 1.56 6.44
N ALA A 68 -1.00 2.17 5.25
CA ALA A 68 -1.29 1.48 3.99
C ALA A 68 -0.37 0.26 3.78
N ALA A 69 0.94 0.42 4.01
CA ALA A 69 1.93 -0.65 3.87
C ALA A 69 1.66 -1.80 4.84
N ASN A 70 1.23 -1.51 6.08
CA ASN A 70 0.84 -2.52 7.05
C ASN A 70 -0.40 -3.31 6.59
N HIS A 71 -1.41 -2.62 6.07
CA HIS A 71 -2.60 -3.28 5.53
C HIS A 71 -2.30 -4.11 4.28
N ILE A 72 -1.45 -3.62 3.37
CA ILE A 72 -1.02 -4.40 2.20
C ILE A 72 -0.26 -5.66 2.64
N SER A 73 0.63 -5.54 3.63
CA SER A 73 1.37 -6.68 4.18
C SER A 73 0.44 -7.74 4.78
N ALA A 74 -0.63 -7.30 5.47
CA ALA A 74 -1.67 -8.19 5.97
C ALA A 74 -2.46 -8.84 4.82
N ALA A 75 -2.82 -8.07 3.79
CA ALA A 75 -3.50 -8.57 2.60
C ALA A 75 -2.67 -9.65 1.87
N VAL A 76 -1.35 -9.49 1.75
CA VAL A 76 -0.48 -10.52 1.16
C VAL A 76 -0.64 -11.87 1.89
N VAL A 77 -0.72 -11.83 3.23
CA VAL A 77 -0.90 -13.03 4.05
C VAL A 77 -2.31 -13.60 3.92
N ASP A 78 -3.33 -12.75 3.99
CA ASP A 78 -4.73 -13.16 4.04
C ASP A 78 -5.29 -13.59 2.67
N CYS A 79 -4.75 -13.02 1.59
CA CYS A 79 -5.07 -13.39 0.22
C CYS A 79 -4.18 -14.54 -0.30
N GLY A 80 -2.99 -14.76 0.28
CA GLY A 80 -1.92 -15.63 -0.21
C GLY A 80 -2.07 -17.14 0.05
N GLY A 81 -3.29 -17.64 0.15
CA GLY A 81 -3.59 -19.05 0.47
C GLY A 81 -3.25 -20.06 -0.65
N GLY A 82 -1.97 -20.26 -0.95
CA GLY A 82 -1.44 -21.49 -1.57
C GLY A 82 -1.03 -21.46 -3.05
N GLU A 83 -1.59 -20.59 -3.89
CA GLU A 83 -1.20 -20.47 -5.31
C GLU A 83 -1.10 -19.00 -5.76
N GLU A 84 -0.24 -18.75 -6.76
CA GLU A 84 -0.09 -17.44 -7.42
C GLU A 84 -1.37 -17.14 -8.22
N THR A 85 -2.26 -16.33 -7.65
CA THR A 85 -3.50 -15.89 -8.28
C THR A 85 -3.34 -14.48 -8.83
N VAL A 86 -4.22 -14.06 -9.74
CA VAL A 86 -4.25 -12.67 -10.23
C VAL A 86 -4.34 -11.68 -9.06
N CYS A 87 -5.15 -12.00 -8.04
CA CYS A 87 -5.24 -11.24 -6.78
C CYS A 87 -3.87 -11.09 -6.08
N THR A 88 -3.12 -12.19 -5.91
CA THR A 88 -1.80 -12.15 -5.28
C THR A 88 -0.79 -11.36 -6.12
N THR A 89 -0.82 -11.49 -7.45
CA THR A 89 0.02 -10.70 -8.36
C THR A 89 -0.28 -9.21 -8.28
N ASP A 90 -1.56 -8.82 -8.25
CA ASP A 90 -1.94 -7.41 -8.17
C ASP A 90 -1.61 -6.82 -6.80
N ILE A 91 -1.73 -7.57 -5.71
CA ILE A 91 -1.28 -7.11 -4.39
C ILE A 91 0.24 -6.89 -4.38
N LEU A 92 1.03 -7.74 -5.02
CA LEU A 92 2.48 -7.51 -5.13
C LEU A 92 2.79 -6.25 -5.95
N LYS A 93 2.02 -5.99 -7.00
CA LYS A 93 2.15 -4.74 -7.77
C LYS A 93 1.82 -3.50 -6.92
N VAL A 94 0.79 -3.60 -6.07
CA VAL A 94 0.47 -2.57 -5.08
C VAL A 94 1.63 -2.33 -4.11
N VAL A 95 2.33 -3.38 -3.65
CA VAL A 95 3.52 -3.23 -2.79
C VAL A 95 4.60 -2.43 -3.51
N ASP A 96 4.87 -2.75 -4.77
CA ASP A 96 5.88 -2.03 -5.57
C ASP A 96 5.50 -0.56 -5.75
N ASP A 97 4.25 -0.28 -6.14
CA ASP A 97 3.77 1.10 -6.33
C ASP A 97 3.79 1.93 -5.04
N VAL A 98 3.44 1.33 -3.89
CA VAL A 98 3.52 2.00 -2.58
C VAL A 98 4.97 2.27 -2.17
N THR A 99 5.88 1.37 -2.52
CA THR A 99 7.32 1.56 -2.28
C THR A 99 7.86 2.74 -3.09
N ASP A 100 7.47 2.82 -4.37
CA ASP A 100 7.81 3.95 -5.25
C ASP A 100 7.23 5.27 -4.73
N ALA A 101 5.96 5.26 -4.29
CA ALA A 101 5.32 6.42 -3.69
C ALA A 101 6.03 6.88 -2.41
N THR A 102 6.36 5.95 -1.51
CA THR A 102 7.09 6.25 -0.27
C THR A 102 8.46 6.85 -0.56
N THR A 103 9.15 6.35 -1.58
CA THR A 103 10.45 6.88 -2.02
C THR A 103 10.31 8.32 -2.52
N ALA A 104 9.30 8.60 -3.35
CA ALA A 104 9.03 9.94 -3.85
C ALA A 104 8.64 10.92 -2.73
N ILE A 105 7.81 10.48 -1.78
CA ILE A 105 7.43 11.28 -0.61
C ILE A 105 8.67 11.60 0.23
N THR A 106 9.51 10.60 0.52
CA THR A 106 10.74 10.78 1.29
C THR A 106 11.65 11.82 0.63
N GLN A 107 11.78 11.77 -0.70
CA GLN A 107 12.57 12.76 -1.44
C GLN A 107 11.93 14.16 -1.36
N ALA A 108 10.61 14.25 -1.50
CA ALA A 108 9.87 15.50 -1.31
C ALA A 108 10.14 16.09 0.08
N VAL A 109 10.09 15.29 1.16
CA VAL A 109 10.41 15.76 2.52
C VAL A 109 11.78 16.41 2.57
N LEU A 110 12.79 15.73 2.00
CA LEU A 110 14.18 16.19 2.04
C LEU A 110 14.36 17.50 1.26
N ASP A 111 13.73 17.62 0.10
CA ASP A 111 13.87 18.80 -0.75
C ASP A 111 12.97 19.95 -0.27
N CYS A 112 11.81 19.68 0.33
CA CYS A 112 10.96 20.66 1.00
C CYS A 112 11.52 21.11 2.37
N ALA A 113 12.45 20.39 2.98
CA ALA A 113 13.15 20.90 4.16
C ALA A 113 14.22 21.94 3.81
N ASP A 114 14.65 21.99 2.54
CA ASP A 114 15.65 22.94 2.05
C ASP A 114 14.97 24.10 1.30
N SER A 115 14.90 25.27 1.94
CA SER A 115 14.32 26.48 1.33
C SER A 115 14.94 26.90 -0.01
N SER A 116 16.13 26.40 -0.36
CA SER A 116 16.77 26.64 -1.66
C SER A 116 16.27 25.72 -2.79
N LYS A 117 15.48 24.69 -2.46
CA LYS A 117 15.00 23.64 -3.38
C LYS A 117 13.48 23.67 -3.59
N LYS A 118 12.89 24.86 -3.64
CA LYS A 118 11.43 25.01 -3.80
C LYS A 118 10.89 24.30 -5.05
N GLU A 119 11.62 24.35 -6.16
CA GLU A 119 11.18 23.75 -7.42
C GLU A 119 11.27 22.22 -7.38
N GLU A 120 12.34 21.67 -6.80
CA GLU A 120 12.53 20.24 -6.56
C GLU A 120 11.47 19.70 -5.62
N CYS A 121 11.24 20.36 -4.48
CA CYS A 121 10.15 20.07 -3.55
C CYS A 121 8.80 19.94 -4.27
N ALA A 122 8.40 20.94 -5.08
CA ALA A 122 7.14 20.89 -5.82
C ALA A 122 7.09 19.73 -6.84
N ASN A 123 8.19 19.45 -7.52
CA ASN A 123 8.29 18.35 -8.49
C ASN A 123 8.22 16.97 -7.82
N ASP A 124 8.84 16.82 -6.66
CA ASP A 124 8.83 15.57 -5.89
C ASP A 124 7.45 15.33 -5.28
N ILE A 125 6.79 16.36 -4.76
CA ILE A 125 5.40 16.25 -4.33
C ILE A 125 4.51 15.79 -5.49
N LEU A 126 4.65 16.38 -6.69
CA LEU A 126 3.89 15.95 -7.87
C LEU A 126 4.21 14.49 -8.27
N THR A 127 5.45 14.06 -8.10
CA THR A 127 5.88 12.68 -8.37
C THR A 127 5.25 11.72 -7.35
N ALA A 128 5.25 12.08 -6.08
CA ALA A 128 4.55 11.37 -5.01
C ALA A 128 3.05 11.23 -5.31
N THR A 129 2.37 12.33 -5.69
CA THR A 129 0.95 12.28 -6.07
C THR A 129 0.68 11.29 -7.20
N LYS A 130 1.52 11.25 -8.23
CA LYS A 130 1.37 10.31 -9.36
C LYS A 130 1.56 8.88 -8.92
N ALA A 131 2.59 8.60 -8.12
CA ALA A 131 2.87 7.27 -7.61
C ALA A 131 1.71 6.77 -6.72
N LEU A 132 1.18 7.61 -5.84
CA LEU A 132 0.01 7.28 -5.03
C LEU A 132 -1.26 7.05 -5.85
N SER A 133 -1.47 7.86 -6.88
CA SER A 133 -2.59 7.67 -7.80
C SER A 133 -2.51 6.32 -8.50
N GLN A 134 -1.31 5.92 -8.91
CA GLN A 134 -1.04 4.63 -9.53
C GLN A 134 -1.24 3.48 -8.55
N ALA A 135 -0.71 3.60 -7.32
CA ALA A 135 -0.93 2.65 -6.24
C ALA A 135 -2.42 2.48 -5.93
N GLY A 136 -3.17 3.58 -5.88
CA GLY A 136 -4.62 3.56 -5.67
C GLY A 136 -5.37 2.80 -6.77
N LEU A 137 -5.02 3.03 -8.05
CA LEU A 137 -5.60 2.29 -9.18
C LEU A 137 -5.32 0.80 -9.10
N ASP A 138 -4.09 0.44 -8.73
CA ASP A 138 -3.68 -0.95 -8.57
C ASP A 138 -4.36 -1.61 -7.38
N ILE A 139 -4.61 -0.90 -6.28
CA ILE A 139 -5.42 -1.38 -5.16
C ILE A 139 -6.86 -1.63 -5.58
N PHE A 140 -7.47 -0.74 -6.37
CA PHE A 140 -8.82 -0.96 -6.89
C PHE A 140 -8.89 -2.21 -7.76
N LYS A 141 -7.89 -2.40 -8.62
CA LYS A 141 -7.76 -3.60 -9.45
C LYS A 141 -7.57 -4.85 -8.60
N ALA A 142 -6.62 -4.84 -7.66
CA ALA A 142 -6.38 -5.92 -6.73
C ALA A 142 -7.66 -6.28 -5.95
N THR A 143 -8.40 -5.28 -5.47
CA THR A 143 -9.68 -5.49 -4.78
C THR A 143 -10.69 -6.24 -5.66
N ASP A 144 -10.82 -5.85 -6.92
CA ASP A 144 -11.76 -6.47 -7.87
C ASP A 144 -11.33 -7.89 -8.24
N ASP A 145 -10.03 -8.08 -8.50
CA ASP A 145 -9.45 -9.38 -8.84
C ASP A 145 -9.45 -10.33 -7.63
N CYS A 146 -9.32 -9.83 -6.40
CA CYS A 146 -9.50 -10.60 -5.16
C CYS A 146 -10.98 -10.92 -4.86
N LYS A 147 -11.92 -10.09 -5.31
CA LYS A 147 -13.37 -10.38 -5.23
C LYS A 147 -13.80 -11.41 -6.27
N SER A 148 -13.18 -11.42 -7.46
CA SER A 148 -13.57 -12.23 -8.62
C SER A 148 -12.76 -13.53 -8.76
N GLY A 149 -11.51 -13.58 -8.27
CA GLY A 149 -10.63 -14.77 -8.20
C GLY A 149 -11.10 -15.87 -7.23
N VAL A 150 -12.36 -15.79 -6.82
CA VAL A 150 -13.07 -16.79 -6.03
C VAL A 150 -13.46 -17.93 -6.96
N SER A 151 -12.49 -18.77 -7.34
CA SER A 151 -12.85 -20.13 -7.73
C SER A 151 -13.35 -20.83 -6.47
N LEU A 152 -14.66 -20.77 -6.27
CA LEU A 152 -15.41 -21.67 -5.41
C LEU A 152 -15.10 -23.10 -5.88
N ASN A 153 -14.24 -23.80 -5.15
CA ASN A 153 -14.26 -25.26 -5.13
C ASN A 153 -15.21 -25.69 -4.01
#